data_AF-A0A7V7BHQ6-F1
#
_entry.id   AF-A0A7V7BHQ6-F1
#
_cell.length_a   1.000
_cell.length_b   1.000
_cell.length_c   1.000
_cell.angle_alpha   90.00
_cell.angle_beta   90.00
_cell.angle_gamma   90.00
#
_symmetry.space_group_name_H-M   'P 1'
#
loop_
_entity.id
_entity.type
_entity.pdbx_description
1 polymer ?
#
loop_
_entity_poly.entity_id
_entity_poly.type
_entity_poly.pdbx_seq_one_letter_code
_entity_poly.pdbx_strand_id
1 'polypeptide(L)'
;PAVVAKIRAAIENVEEGDWDNYVGMIGWDNVLLSSASRPENREYLGKSVAEIARQRHQGEMEAAVYLLTSEKAGCGMVMRDVFAEEDNRELIKHPLCQIGSDGLPAGNPHPRLYSAFPQYLGHYVRDLKLLVWPEAVKRITKDAAERAGIKDRGIIRPGQAADLVIFDPDQIRGYEDYLHPERSPEGISYVLVNGKVAVDRGRVTCDDGGVVLAP
;
A
#
# COMPACT_ATOMS: atom_id res chain seq x y z
N PRO A 1 -1.60 -22.40 -25.11
CA PRO A 1 -0.21 -22.64 -25.59
C PRO A 1 0.40 -21.45 -26.33
N ALA A 2 -0.20 -21.01 -27.46
CA ALA A 2 0.35 -19.90 -28.27
C ALA A 2 0.36 -18.54 -27.52
N VAL A 3 -0.69 -18.23 -26.77
CA VAL A 3 -0.75 -16.99 -25.96
C VAL A 3 0.33 -16.97 -24.88
N VAL A 4 0.56 -18.09 -24.19
CA VAL A 4 1.60 -18.21 -23.16
C VAL A 4 2.99 -18.04 -23.76
N ALA A 5 3.24 -18.62 -24.95
CA ALA A 5 4.51 -18.43 -25.66
C ALA A 5 4.74 -16.96 -26.05
N LYS A 6 3.69 -16.26 -26.50
CA LYS A 6 3.76 -14.82 -26.80
C LYS A 6 4.07 -13.98 -25.56
N ILE A 7 3.37 -14.24 -24.45
CA ILE A 7 3.60 -13.51 -23.18
C ILE A 7 5.00 -13.78 -22.66
N ARG A 8 5.47 -15.03 -22.72
CA ARG A 8 6.85 -15.39 -22.36
C ARG A 8 7.87 -14.59 -23.16
N ALA A 9 7.76 -14.61 -24.49
CA ALA A 9 8.68 -13.88 -25.36
C ALA A 9 8.70 -12.38 -25.03
N ALA A 10 7.52 -11.78 -24.75
CA ALA A 10 7.43 -10.38 -24.35
C ALA A 10 8.09 -10.10 -23.00
N ILE A 11 7.94 -10.97 -22.00
CA ILE A 11 8.57 -10.79 -20.68
C ILE A 11 10.08 -11.02 -20.74
N GLU A 12 10.55 -11.96 -21.56
CA GLU A 12 11.98 -12.26 -21.72
C GLU A 12 12.70 -11.17 -22.55
N ASN A 13 12.00 -10.47 -23.45
CA ASN A 13 12.53 -9.35 -24.22
C ASN A 13 12.23 -8.00 -23.55
N VAL A 14 13.08 -7.61 -22.59
CA VAL A 14 12.93 -6.39 -21.76
C VAL A 14 12.84 -5.09 -22.59
N GLU A 15 13.33 -5.09 -23.84
CA GLU A 15 13.35 -3.92 -24.73
C GLU A 15 12.16 -3.84 -25.72
N GLU A 16 11.24 -4.81 -25.75
CA GLU A 16 10.13 -4.84 -26.70
C GLU A 16 8.79 -4.35 -26.10
N GLY A 17 8.40 -3.13 -26.48
CA GLY A 17 7.01 -2.64 -26.46
C GLY A 17 6.75 -1.36 -25.64
N ASP A 18 5.55 -0.80 -25.82
CA ASP A 18 5.08 0.41 -25.10
C ASP A 18 4.49 0.08 -23.71
N TRP A 19 5.15 -0.80 -22.94
CA TRP A 19 4.62 -1.27 -21.64
C TRP A 19 5.73 -1.54 -20.62
N ASP A 20 5.39 -1.43 -19.34
CA ASP A 20 6.33 -1.65 -18.24
C ASP A 20 6.47 -3.13 -17.90
N ASN A 21 7.63 -3.71 -18.23
CA ASN A 21 7.98 -5.07 -17.87
C ASN A 21 8.50 -5.15 -16.42
N TYR A 22 7.58 -5.14 -15.46
CA TYR A 22 7.94 -5.23 -14.03
C TYR A 22 8.79 -6.45 -13.71
N VAL A 23 8.48 -7.62 -14.28
CA VAL A 23 9.30 -8.83 -14.05
C VAL A 23 10.73 -8.64 -14.53
N GLY A 24 10.93 -8.02 -15.69
CA GLY A 24 12.27 -7.67 -16.19
C GLY A 24 13.01 -6.68 -15.29
N MET A 25 12.29 -5.80 -14.59
CA MET A 25 12.87 -4.82 -13.66
C MET A 25 13.22 -5.43 -12.29
N ILE A 26 12.30 -6.19 -11.68
CA ILE A 26 12.42 -6.65 -10.28
C ILE A 26 12.78 -8.13 -10.14
N GLY A 27 12.64 -8.93 -11.19
CA GLY A 27 12.82 -10.38 -11.16
C GLY A 27 11.70 -11.13 -10.43
N TRP A 28 11.62 -12.45 -10.67
CA TRP A 28 10.57 -13.30 -10.11
C TRP A 28 10.66 -13.53 -8.60
N ASP A 29 11.84 -13.36 -8.01
CA ASP A 29 12.02 -13.41 -6.55
C ASP A 29 11.30 -12.27 -5.81
N ASN A 30 10.93 -11.21 -6.54
CA ASN A 30 10.24 -10.04 -6.00
C ASN A 30 8.75 -10.00 -6.33
N VAL A 31 8.21 -11.03 -6.98
CA VAL A 31 6.75 -11.20 -7.20
C VAL A 31 6.20 -12.17 -6.16
N LEU A 32 5.61 -11.63 -5.10
CA LEU A 32 5.09 -12.38 -3.95
C LEU A 32 3.62 -12.75 -4.15
N LEU A 33 3.24 -14.01 -3.91
CA LEU A 33 1.82 -14.38 -3.79
C LEU A 33 1.29 -13.92 -2.44
N SER A 34 0.51 -12.84 -2.41
CA SER A 34 -0.07 -12.32 -1.17
C SER A 34 -1.36 -13.03 -0.82
N SER A 35 -2.23 -13.31 -1.79
CA SER A 35 -3.52 -13.95 -1.54
C SER A 35 -3.86 -15.02 -2.59
N ALA A 36 -4.56 -16.06 -2.15
CA ALA A 36 -5.01 -17.17 -2.98
C ALA A 36 -6.35 -17.68 -2.45
N SER A 37 -7.30 -17.93 -3.35
CA SER A 37 -8.64 -18.42 -3.00
C SER A 37 -8.69 -19.95 -2.96
N ARG A 38 -7.86 -20.62 -3.78
CA ARG A 38 -7.88 -22.07 -3.90
C ARG A 38 -7.12 -22.75 -2.76
N PRO A 39 -7.68 -23.80 -2.14
CA PRO A 39 -7.01 -24.56 -1.09
C PRO A 39 -5.62 -25.07 -1.50
N GLU A 40 -5.46 -25.56 -2.73
CA GLU A 40 -4.20 -26.10 -3.26
C GLU A 40 -3.09 -25.05 -3.39
N ASN A 41 -3.42 -23.76 -3.45
CA ASN A 41 -2.44 -22.68 -3.59
C ASN A 41 -2.11 -22.00 -2.26
N ARG A 42 -2.81 -22.35 -1.17
CA ARG A 42 -2.57 -21.72 0.15
C ARG A 42 -1.18 -21.96 0.70
N GLU A 43 -0.56 -23.08 0.34
CA GLU A 43 0.83 -23.39 0.71
C GLU A 43 1.86 -22.45 0.06
N TYR A 44 1.46 -21.68 -0.95
CA TYR A 44 2.30 -20.73 -1.66
C TYR A 44 2.17 -19.30 -1.14
N LEU A 45 1.25 -19.04 -0.20
CA LEU A 45 1.09 -17.71 0.40
C LEU A 45 2.40 -17.26 1.04
N GLY A 46 2.82 -16.04 0.71
CA GLY A 46 4.07 -15.50 1.23
C GLY A 46 5.34 -15.98 0.52
N LYS A 47 5.21 -16.78 -0.54
CA LYS A 47 6.34 -17.21 -1.38
C LYS A 47 6.41 -16.37 -2.65
N SER A 48 7.63 -16.14 -3.13
CA SER A 48 7.84 -15.55 -4.45
C SER A 48 7.46 -16.54 -5.56
N VAL A 49 7.17 -16.04 -6.76
CA VAL A 49 6.95 -16.89 -7.94
C VAL A 49 8.15 -17.80 -8.19
N ALA A 50 9.37 -17.31 -7.95
CA ALA A 50 10.60 -18.10 -8.07
C ALA A 50 10.66 -19.25 -7.04
N GLU A 51 10.26 -19.03 -5.79
CA GLU A 51 10.17 -20.08 -4.77
C GLU A 51 9.10 -21.13 -5.13
N ILE A 52 7.95 -20.67 -5.61
CA ILE A 52 6.85 -21.54 -6.06
C ILE A 52 7.29 -22.39 -7.25
N ALA A 53 8.03 -21.80 -8.20
CA ALA A 53 8.59 -22.51 -9.35
C ALA A 53 9.54 -23.63 -8.93
N ARG A 54 10.46 -23.34 -7.99
CA ARG A 54 11.37 -24.34 -7.39
C ARG A 54 10.60 -25.46 -6.70
N GLN A 55 9.59 -25.13 -5.90
CA GLN A 55 8.77 -26.12 -5.18
C GLN A 55 7.95 -27.00 -6.12
N ARG A 56 7.55 -26.48 -7.27
CA ARG A 56 6.77 -27.19 -8.29
C ARG A 56 7.63 -27.87 -9.37
N HIS A 57 8.96 -27.77 -9.26
CA HIS A 57 9.91 -28.31 -10.24
C HIS A 57 9.63 -27.85 -11.69
N GLN A 58 9.33 -26.56 -11.87
CA GLN A 58 9.00 -25.95 -13.17
C GLN A 58 9.65 -24.57 -13.32
N GLY A 59 9.55 -23.96 -14.50
CA GLY A 59 10.00 -22.59 -14.72
C GLY A 59 9.10 -21.53 -14.08
N GLU A 60 9.64 -20.32 -13.90
CA GLU A 60 8.96 -19.20 -13.21
C GLU A 60 7.72 -18.73 -13.97
N MET A 61 7.84 -18.65 -15.30
CA MET A 61 6.71 -18.38 -16.20
C MET A 61 5.61 -19.44 -16.07
N GLU A 62 5.96 -20.72 -15.98
CA GLU A 62 5.00 -21.81 -15.77
C GLU A 62 4.31 -21.70 -14.41
N ALA A 63 5.05 -21.28 -13.37
CA ALA A 63 4.49 -21.03 -12.05
C ALA A 63 3.51 -19.84 -12.06
N ALA A 64 3.87 -18.73 -12.68
CA ALA A 64 2.98 -17.58 -12.84
C ALA A 64 1.71 -17.94 -13.61
N VAL A 65 1.85 -18.63 -14.76
CA VAL A 65 0.70 -19.11 -15.56
C VAL A 65 -0.17 -20.06 -14.75
N TYR A 66 0.43 -20.99 -14.00
CA TYR A 66 -0.31 -21.89 -13.14
C TYR A 66 -1.13 -21.13 -12.09
N LEU A 67 -0.53 -20.18 -11.37
CA LEU A 67 -1.23 -19.37 -10.36
C LEU A 67 -2.39 -18.59 -11.01
N LEU A 68 -2.12 -17.85 -12.08
CA LEU A 68 -3.14 -17.05 -12.78
C LEU A 68 -4.28 -17.91 -13.33
N THR A 69 -3.99 -19.07 -13.91
CA THR A 69 -5.03 -19.93 -14.49
C THR A 69 -5.81 -20.71 -13.44
N SER A 70 -5.12 -21.25 -12.42
CA SER A 70 -5.79 -21.94 -11.31
C SER A 70 -6.69 -20.96 -10.54
N GLU A 71 -6.18 -19.81 -10.14
CA GLU A 71 -6.93 -18.79 -9.39
C GLU A 71 -7.92 -17.99 -10.25
N LYS A 72 -8.01 -18.26 -11.57
CA LYS A 72 -8.83 -17.46 -12.51
C LYS A 72 -8.52 -15.96 -12.42
N ALA A 73 -7.24 -15.62 -12.28
CA ALA A 73 -6.71 -14.27 -12.04
C ALA A 73 -7.25 -13.59 -10.76
N GLY A 74 -7.77 -14.35 -9.80
CA GLY A 74 -8.29 -13.87 -8.52
C GLY A 74 -7.27 -13.86 -7.38
N CYS A 75 -6.00 -14.16 -7.63
CA CYS A 75 -4.94 -14.07 -6.63
C CYS A 75 -4.35 -12.66 -6.54
N GLY A 76 -3.95 -12.28 -5.33
CA GLY A 76 -3.15 -11.08 -5.09
C GLY A 76 -1.67 -11.37 -5.30
N MET A 77 -1.02 -10.53 -6.08
CA MET A 77 0.43 -10.53 -6.25
C MET A 77 0.98 -9.16 -5.83
N VAL A 78 2.04 -9.18 -5.03
CA VAL A 78 2.71 -7.98 -4.56
C VAL A 78 4.11 -7.95 -5.15
N MET A 79 4.44 -6.84 -5.80
CA MET A 79 5.76 -6.58 -6.35
C MET A 79 6.59 -5.84 -5.31
N ARG A 80 7.70 -6.44 -4.89
CA ARG A 80 8.68 -5.81 -3.99
C ARG A 80 9.74 -5.09 -4.80
N ASP A 81 10.39 -4.12 -4.17
CA ASP A 81 11.56 -3.41 -4.71
C ASP A 81 11.34 -2.81 -6.11
N VAL A 82 10.10 -2.38 -6.40
CA VAL A 82 9.73 -1.74 -7.67
C VAL A 82 10.40 -0.37 -7.82
N PHE A 83 10.56 0.34 -6.70
CA PHE A 83 11.16 1.67 -6.65
C PHE A 83 12.33 1.66 -5.68
N ALA A 84 13.42 2.31 -6.07
CA ALA A 84 14.54 2.53 -5.17
C ALA A 84 14.10 3.45 -4.02
N GLU A 85 14.65 3.22 -2.83
CA GLU A 85 14.41 4.06 -1.66
C GLU A 85 14.82 5.52 -1.94
N GLU A 86 15.87 5.73 -2.74
CA GLU A 86 16.32 7.06 -3.18
C GLU A 86 15.25 7.80 -3.98
N ASP A 87 14.57 7.11 -4.90
CA ASP A 87 13.50 7.68 -5.71
C ASP A 87 12.28 8.03 -4.86
N ASN A 88 11.92 7.15 -3.90
CA ASN A 88 10.85 7.42 -2.94
C ASN A 88 11.15 8.67 -2.11
N ARG A 89 12.40 8.82 -1.63
CA ARG A 89 12.83 10.01 -0.89
C ARG A 89 12.75 11.27 -1.74
N GLU A 90 13.17 11.21 -3.00
CA GLU A 90 13.10 12.35 -3.91
C GLU A 90 11.65 12.77 -4.18
N LEU A 91 10.77 11.79 -4.45
CA LEU A 91 9.35 12.02 -4.65
C LEU A 91 8.72 12.64 -3.41
N ILE A 92 9.00 12.11 -2.21
CA ILE A 92 8.45 12.62 -0.95
C ILE A 92 8.92 14.05 -0.66
N LYS A 93 10.15 14.42 -1.01
CA LYS A 93 10.60 15.81 -0.86
C LYS A 93 9.88 16.77 -1.81
N HIS A 94 9.46 16.30 -2.98
CA HIS A 94 8.86 17.15 -4.00
C HIS A 94 7.63 17.92 -3.48
N PRO A 95 7.52 19.26 -3.69
CA PRO A 95 6.45 20.08 -3.13
C PRO A 95 5.02 19.69 -3.54
N LEU A 96 4.88 19.03 -4.70
CA LEU A 96 3.58 18.59 -5.21
C LEU A 96 3.21 17.17 -4.79
N CYS A 97 4.09 16.46 -4.08
CA CYS A 97 3.81 15.10 -3.64
C CYS A 97 2.65 15.07 -2.64
N GLN A 98 1.76 14.10 -2.82
CA GLN A 98 0.65 13.80 -1.92
C GLN A 98 0.76 12.33 -1.52
N ILE A 99 0.29 11.99 -0.33
CA ILE A 99 0.34 10.63 0.19
C ILE A 99 -1.04 10.01 0.07
N GLY A 100 -1.10 8.85 -0.61
CA GLY A 100 -2.27 7.99 -0.66
C GLY A 100 -1.85 6.56 -0.36
N SER A 101 -2.70 5.80 0.32
CA SER A 101 -2.37 4.42 0.66
C SER A 101 -2.39 3.49 -0.57
N ASP A 102 -3.23 3.79 -1.56
CA ASP A 102 -3.54 2.88 -2.67
C ASP A 102 -3.91 1.47 -2.15
N GLY A 103 -4.56 1.42 -1.00
CA GLY A 103 -4.94 0.18 -0.34
C GLY A 103 -6.04 -0.54 -1.11
N LEU A 104 -5.87 -1.85 -1.35
CA LEU A 104 -6.88 -2.71 -1.94
C LEU A 104 -7.45 -3.63 -0.86
N PRO A 105 -8.65 -3.36 -0.31
CA PRO A 105 -9.22 -4.11 0.82
C PRO A 105 -9.84 -5.44 0.38
N ALA A 106 -9.02 -6.34 -0.18
CA ALA A 106 -9.45 -7.65 -0.65
C ALA A 106 -8.41 -8.74 -0.34
N GLY A 107 -8.89 -9.92 0.07
CA GLY A 107 -8.03 -11.07 0.37
C GLY A 107 -6.99 -10.75 1.45
N ASN A 108 -5.73 -11.04 1.15
CA ASN A 108 -4.57 -10.65 1.95
C ASN A 108 -3.86 -9.46 1.26
N PRO A 109 -4.11 -8.23 1.73
CA PRO A 109 -3.77 -7.01 1.01
C PRO A 109 -2.28 -6.63 1.15
N HIS A 110 -1.82 -5.66 0.36
CA HIS A 110 -0.51 -5.06 0.62
C HIS A 110 -0.55 -4.26 1.94
N PRO A 111 0.51 -4.30 2.78
CA PRO A 111 0.58 -3.56 4.06
C PRO A 111 0.31 -2.05 3.98
N ARG A 112 0.44 -1.44 2.79
CA ARG A 112 0.13 -0.04 2.54
C ARG A 112 -1.32 0.32 2.87
N LEU A 113 -2.23 -0.65 2.84
CA LEU A 113 -3.63 -0.48 3.26
C LEU A 113 -3.73 0.01 4.72
N TYR A 114 -2.87 -0.49 5.61
CA TYR A 114 -2.94 -0.20 7.05
C TYR A 114 -1.85 0.79 7.51
N SER A 115 -0.72 0.83 6.82
CA SER A 115 0.50 1.45 7.34
C SER A 115 0.98 2.69 6.57
N ALA A 116 0.36 3.08 5.45
CA ALA A 116 0.91 4.16 4.61
C ALA A 116 1.15 5.48 5.34
N PHE A 117 0.17 6.00 6.08
CA PHE A 117 0.31 7.28 6.80
C PHE A 117 1.25 7.18 8.02
N PRO A 118 1.18 6.12 8.86
CA PRO A 118 2.14 5.93 9.94
C PRO A 118 3.57 5.69 9.45
N GLN A 119 3.76 5.02 8.31
CA GLN A 119 5.06 4.84 7.67
C GLN A 119 5.58 6.18 7.14
N TYR A 120 4.72 6.98 6.51
CA TYR A 120 5.05 8.35 6.09
C TYR A 120 5.53 9.22 7.25
N LEU A 121 4.75 9.30 8.33
CA LEU A 121 5.06 10.15 9.48
C LEU A 121 6.22 9.61 10.33
N GLY A 122 6.32 8.29 10.51
CA GLY A 122 7.38 7.67 11.30
C GLY A 122 8.70 7.61 10.54
N HIS A 123 8.75 6.87 9.43
CA HIS A 123 10.00 6.64 8.71
C HIS A 123 10.47 7.91 7.98
N TYR A 124 9.63 8.51 7.15
CA TYR A 124 10.07 9.60 6.27
C TYR A 124 10.17 10.97 6.96
N VAL A 125 9.29 11.25 7.94
CA VAL A 125 9.27 12.55 8.65
C VAL A 125 10.09 12.51 9.93
N ARG A 126 9.84 11.56 10.86
CA ARG A 126 10.61 11.49 12.12
C ARG A 126 12.04 10.98 11.90
N ASP A 127 12.19 9.81 11.29
CA ASP A 127 13.49 9.11 11.25
C ASP A 127 14.44 9.73 10.22
N LEU A 128 13.97 9.88 8.97
CA LEU A 128 14.76 10.43 7.87
C LEU A 128 14.76 11.96 7.79
N LYS A 129 13.83 12.64 8.48
CA LYS A 129 13.74 14.10 8.54
C LYS A 129 13.66 14.77 7.17
N LEU A 130 12.97 14.14 6.21
CA LEU A 130 12.86 14.67 4.85
C LEU A 130 11.99 15.93 4.79
N LEU A 131 11.10 16.11 5.76
CA LEU A 131 10.15 17.21 5.85
C LEU A 131 10.05 17.68 7.30
N VAL A 132 9.70 18.95 7.50
CA VAL A 132 9.28 19.44 8.81
C VAL A 132 7.82 19.03 9.08
N TRP A 133 7.48 18.75 10.34
CA TRP A 133 6.15 18.27 10.74
C TRP A 133 4.96 19.06 10.19
N PRO A 134 4.94 20.42 10.25
CA PRO A 134 3.80 21.18 9.72
C PRO A 134 3.57 20.96 8.22
N GLU A 135 4.65 20.85 7.44
CA GLU A 135 4.56 20.60 6.00
C GLU A 135 4.09 19.18 5.73
N ALA A 136 4.61 18.19 6.47
CA ALA A 136 4.19 16.81 6.31
C ALA A 136 2.70 16.61 6.63
N VAL A 137 2.23 17.18 7.74
CA VAL A 137 0.82 17.12 8.14
C VAL A 137 -0.06 17.86 7.13
N LYS A 138 0.34 19.04 6.67
CA LYS A 138 -0.39 19.83 5.66
C LYS A 138 -0.65 19.04 4.38
N ARG A 139 0.32 18.24 3.90
CA ARG A 139 0.20 17.43 2.68
C ARG A 139 -0.85 16.31 2.77
N ILE A 140 -1.09 15.78 3.96
CA ILE A 140 -2.06 14.71 4.20
C ILE A 140 -3.37 15.21 4.81
N THR A 141 -3.55 16.54 4.91
CA THR A 141 -4.75 17.17 5.47
C THR A 141 -5.24 18.28 4.55
N LYS A 142 -4.74 19.50 4.73
CA LYS A 142 -5.18 20.69 4.00
C LYS A 142 -5.01 20.54 2.49
N ASP A 143 -3.83 20.14 2.02
CA ASP A 143 -3.54 20.09 0.58
C ASP A 143 -4.40 19.00 -0.10
N ALA A 144 -4.62 17.88 0.58
CA ALA A 144 -5.50 16.81 0.12
C ALA A 144 -6.96 17.28 0.06
N ALA A 145 -7.45 17.98 1.09
CA ALA A 145 -8.80 18.55 1.11
C ALA A 145 -9.01 19.60 0.00
N GLU A 146 -8.05 20.52 -0.19
CA GLU A 146 -8.09 21.54 -1.25
C GLU A 146 -8.12 20.91 -2.65
N ARG A 147 -7.31 19.89 -2.90
CA ARG A 147 -7.31 19.15 -4.19
C ARG A 147 -8.61 18.41 -4.46
N ALA A 148 -9.25 17.90 -3.41
CA ALA A 148 -10.54 17.21 -3.51
C ALA A 148 -11.75 18.17 -3.52
N GLY A 149 -11.54 19.49 -3.37
CA GLY A 149 -12.62 20.48 -3.30
C GLY A 149 -13.37 20.52 -1.96
N ILE A 150 -12.85 19.88 -0.91
CA ILE A 150 -13.49 19.78 0.41
C ILE A 150 -13.15 21.04 1.23
N LYS A 151 -14.16 21.85 1.55
CA LYS A 151 -13.98 23.20 2.14
C LYS A 151 -14.08 23.27 3.66
N ASP A 152 -14.69 22.27 4.28
CA ASP A 152 -14.98 22.22 5.72
C ASP A 152 -14.08 21.23 6.48
N ARG A 153 -12.98 20.75 5.87
CA ARG A 153 -12.05 19.76 6.45
C ARG A 153 -10.58 20.08 6.14
N GLY A 154 -9.69 19.34 6.77
CA GLY A 154 -8.23 19.40 6.55
C GLY A 154 -7.51 20.50 7.32
N ILE A 155 -8.22 21.33 8.09
CA ILE A 155 -7.65 22.38 8.93
C ILE A 155 -8.33 22.40 10.29
N ILE A 156 -7.55 22.51 11.37
CA ILE A 156 -8.08 22.71 12.72
C ILE A 156 -8.44 24.19 12.89
N ARG A 157 -9.74 24.50 12.79
CA ARG A 157 -10.28 25.87 12.93
C ARG A 157 -11.74 25.82 13.40
N PRO A 158 -12.22 26.79 14.19
CA PRO A 158 -13.64 26.91 14.48
C PRO A 158 -14.50 26.89 13.21
N GLY A 159 -15.58 26.12 13.23
CA GLY A 159 -16.51 25.96 12.10
C GLY A 159 -16.13 24.89 11.07
N GLN A 160 -14.99 24.21 11.22
CA GLN A 160 -14.63 23.03 10.42
C GLN A 160 -15.14 21.75 11.09
N ALA A 161 -15.25 20.66 10.33
CA ALA A 161 -15.53 19.35 10.89
C ALA A 161 -14.44 18.94 11.88
N ALA A 162 -14.85 18.31 12.99
CA ALA A 162 -13.93 17.80 14.01
C ALA A 162 -13.32 16.44 13.60
N ASP A 163 -12.65 16.44 12.45
CA ASP A 163 -11.83 15.31 11.98
C ASP A 163 -10.41 15.49 12.51
N LEU A 164 -10.08 14.73 13.55
CA LEU A 164 -8.85 14.93 14.31
C LEU A 164 -8.14 13.59 14.52
N VAL A 165 -6.81 13.62 14.44
CA VAL A 165 -5.96 12.49 14.81
C VAL A 165 -5.04 12.95 15.93
N ILE A 166 -5.04 12.23 17.03
CA ILE A 166 -4.12 12.41 18.14
C ILE A 166 -3.12 11.27 18.08
N PHE A 167 -1.86 11.58 17.84
CA PHE A 167 -0.79 10.61 17.74
C PHE A 167 0.47 11.11 18.43
N ASP A 168 1.32 10.17 18.84
CA ASP A 168 2.64 10.43 19.41
C ASP A 168 3.66 10.50 18.27
N PRO A 169 4.27 11.67 18.02
CA PRO A 169 5.23 11.84 16.93
C PRO A 169 6.51 11.02 17.12
N ASP A 170 6.84 10.62 18.35
CA ASP A 170 8.03 9.81 18.65
C ASP A 170 7.73 8.32 18.48
N GLN A 171 6.48 7.89 18.63
CA GLN A 171 6.08 6.47 18.57
C GLN A 171 5.33 6.07 17.28
N ILE A 172 4.89 7.02 16.46
CA ILE A 172 4.14 6.73 15.23
C ILE A 172 4.93 5.78 14.31
N ARG A 173 4.33 4.65 13.95
CA ARG A 173 5.01 3.62 13.16
C ARG A 173 4.03 2.77 12.35
N GLY A 174 4.38 2.57 11.07
CA GLY A 174 3.76 1.57 10.20
C GLY A 174 4.61 0.30 10.09
N TYR A 175 4.00 -0.75 9.56
CA TYR A 175 4.64 -2.05 9.35
C TYR A 175 4.51 -2.50 7.89
N GLU A 176 5.61 -2.98 7.32
CA GLU A 176 5.67 -3.58 5.98
C GLU A 176 5.76 -5.11 6.10
N ASP A 177 4.72 -5.71 6.68
CA ASP A 177 4.63 -7.16 6.86
C ASP A 177 3.66 -7.77 5.83
N TYR A 178 4.21 -8.25 4.71
CA TYR A 178 3.39 -8.81 3.63
C TYR A 178 2.68 -10.13 3.99
N LEU A 179 3.09 -10.80 5.07
CA LEU A 179 2.45 -12.02 5.56
C LEU A 179 1.30 -11.71 6.52
N HIS A 180 1.48 -10.66 7.31
CA HIS A 180 0.48 -10.16 8.28
C HIS A 180 0.18 -8.67 8.03
N PRO A 181 -0.35 -8.32 6.84
CA PRO A 181 -0.53 -6.93 6.45
C PRO A 181 -1.52 -6.18 7.32
N GLU A 182 -2.44 -6.89 7.99
CA GLU A 182 -3.44 -6.36 8.92
C GLU A 182 -2.86 -5.87 10.26
N ARG A 183 -1.53 -5.98 10.46
CA ARG A 183 -0.87 -5.47 11.64
C ARG A 183 -1.19 -3.99 11.82
N SER A 184 -1.83 -3.68 12.95
CA SER A 184 -2.21 -2.31 13.28
C SER A 184 -0.97 -1.43 13.47
N PRO A 185 -1.00 -0.17 13.00
CA PRO A 185 0.06 0.77 13.26
C PRO A 185 0.10 1.19 14.74
N GLU A 186 1.23 1.73 15.16
CA GLU A 186 1.46 2.20 16.54
C GLU A 186 1.50 3.73 16.62
N GLY A 187 1.34 4.26 17.82
CA GLY A 187 1.44 5.69 18.11
C GLY A 187 0.17 6.51 17.87
N ILE A 188 -0.91 5.92 17.34
CA ILE A 188 -2.21 6.62 17.18
C ILE A 188 -3.06 6.41 18.43
N SER A 189 -3.29 7.49 19.18
CA SER A 189 -4.09 7.47 20.40
C SER A 189 -5.58 7.63 20.13
N TYR A 190 -5.96 8.56 19.27
CA TYR A 190 -7.37 8.81 18.96
C TYR A 190 -7.54 9.19 17.49
N VAL A 191 -8.66 8.74 16.90
CA VAL A 191 -9.17 9.25 15.64
C VAL A 191 -10.61 9.68 15.87
N LEU A 192 -10.90 10.93 15.49
CA LEU A 192 -12.24 11.49 15.53
C LEU A 192 -12.70 11.74 14.10
N VAL A 193 -13.95 11.38 13.81
CA VAL A 193 -14.63 11.70 12.55
C VAL A 193 -15.90 12.45 12.89
N ASN A 194 -16.03 13.68 12.41
CA ASN A 194 -17.11 14.61 12.76
C ASN A 194 -17.33 14.72 14.28
N GLY A 195 -16.24 14.70 15.06
CA GLY A 195 -16.27 14.83 16.52
C GLY A 195 -16.63 13.55 17.28
N LYS A 196 -16.96 12.46 16.60
CA LYS A 196 -17.15 11.14 17.23
C LYS A 196 -15.84 10.38 17.27
N VAL A 197 -15.55 9.72 18.39
CA VAL A 197 -14.35 8.88 18.54
C VAL A 197 -14.53 7.59 17.73
N ALA A 198 -13.83 7.49 16.61
CA ALA A 198 -13.80 6.32 15.74
C ALA A 198 -12.70 5.32 16.16
N VAL A 199 -11.59 5.82 16.73
CA VAL A 199 -10.53 5.00 17.31
C VAL A 199 -10.16 5.54 18.70
N ASP A 200 -10.07 4.65 19.69
CA ASP A 200 -9.59 4.92 21.05
C ASP A 200 -8.46 3.92 21.40
N ARG A 201 -7.24 4.43 21.54
CA ARG A 201 -6.02 3.70 21.93
C ARG A 201 -5.83 2.41 21.12
N GLY A 202 -5.88 2.54 19.80
CA GLY A 202 -5.71 1.45 18.84
C GLY A 202 -6.93 0.54 18.65
N ARG A 203 -8.06 0.82 19.31
CA ARG A 203 -9.32 0.08 19.11
C ARG A 203 -10.30 0.90 18.31
N VAL A 204 -10.86 0.30 17.25
CA VAL A 204 -11.99 0.89 16.52
C VAL A 204 -13.23 0.85 17.41
N THR A 205 -13.87 1.99 17.63
CA THR A 205 -14.97 2.16 18.57
C THR A 205 -16.32 2.44 17.89
N CYS A 206 -16.33 3.13 16.75
CA CYS A 206 -17.52 3.29 15.92
C CYS A 206 -17.17 3.63 14.46
N ASP A 207 -18.10 3.38 13.56
CA ASP A 207 -18.02 3.68 12.11
C ASP A 207 -19.10 4.67 11.65
N ASP A 208 -19.94 5.18 12.56
CA ASP A 208 -21.12 6.00 12.27
C ASP A 208 -20.84 7.52 12.26
N GLY A 209 -19.57 7.92 12.29
CA GLY A 209 -19.13 9.31 12.19
C GLY A 209 -19.06 9.82 10.75
N GLY A 210 -19.03 8.93 9.76
CA GLY A 210 -18.88 9.29 8.35
C GLY A 210 -20.07 10.05 7.77
N VAL A 211 -19.80 10.95 6.83
CA VAL A 211 -20.82 11.58 5.96
C VAL A 211 -20.36 11.52 4.52
N VAL A 212 -21.32 11.46 3.58
CA VAL A 212 -21.02 11.59 2.16
C VAL A 212 -20.61 13.03 1.88
N LEU A 213 -19.42 13.22 1.31
CA LEU A 213 -18.94 14.52 0.87
C LEU A 213 -19.40 14.74 -0.57
N ALA A 214 -20.14 15.83 -0.79
CA ALA A 214 -20.46 16.29 -2.13
C ALA A 214 -19.41 17.36 -2.54
N PRO A 215 -18.92 17.33 -3.79
CA PRO A 215 -18.01 18.34 -4.32
C PRO A 215 -18.64 19.74 -4.40
#